data_AF-A0A321L5Q4-F1
#
_entry.id   AF-A0A321L5Q4-F1
#
_cell.length_a   1.000
_cell.length_b   1.000
_cell.length_c   1.000
_cell.angle_alpha   90.00
_cell.angle_beta   90.00
_cell.angle_gamma   90.00
#
_symmetry.space_group_name_H-M   'P 1'
#
loop_
_entity.id
_entity.type
_entity.pdbx_description
1 polymer ?
#
loop_
_entity_poly.entity_id
_entity_poly.type
_entity_poly.pdbx_seq_one_letter_code
_entity_poly.pdbx_strand_id
1 'polypeptide(L)'
;MRRRITALLDNRLKNRAATVSMTLQEKYSVIFILLVLSSIGVSAARAQSGRPAASNDWAQWGGPDRNFKSASTGLAASWPPAGPRKLWSRDLGEGFSGIAVQGGRLFTMYRRGEQDVVIALAAATGKTLWEYGYDAPFSKEYDMSNGPGPHATPLVAGEMVFAVGATGKLHCLDKATGRMIWSHDLIKEYGGTVRVNGYSCSPLAYKNTIIMMVGGAGHALMAFDQKTGSVVWAKNDFKNSTSSPILINVDGQEQLVAFMFGEIVGINPGSGDLLWSHAHETDFGLNTSTPVWGDDNLLFMSSGYNGGSRVLKISRSGDKTIVKEVWFHRLMRVHFGTCIRVGDYVYASSGDFGPAPFTAINVKTGKIAWRDRSFARASFVFADGRFIIVDEDGHLMLATPTSEGLKIDSRVELLKNLSWTAPSIAGTTLYLRDRKTIVALDLQAN
;
A
#
# COMPACT_ATOMS: atom_id res chain seq x y z
N MET A 1 38.82 -55.94 4.63
CA MET A 1 39.84 -56.83 4.04
C MET A 1 40.19 -56.24 2.68
N ARG A 2 41.27 -55.47 2.53
CA ARG A 2 42.65 -55.96 2.26
C ARG A 2 42.66 -56.92 1.07
N ARG A 3 43.45 -56.78 0.02
CA ARG A 3 44.49 -55.82 -0.40
C ARG A 3 45.02 -56.40 -1.72
N ARG A 4 45.38 -55.53 -2.69
CA ARG A 4 46.45 -55.73 -3.72
C ARG A 4 46.14 -56.82 -4.77
N ILE A 5 46.27 -56.55 -6.06
CA ILE A 5 47.49 -56.16 -6.81
C ILE A 5 47.03 -55.21 -7.94
N THR A 6 47.32 -53.90 -7.96
CA THR A 6 48.59 -53.16 -8.17
C THR A 6 48.98 -52.98 -9.66
N ALA A 7 49.03 -51.69 -10.05
CA ALA A 7 49.96 -51.04 -11.00
C ALA A 7 49.70 -51.11 -12.52
N LEU A 8 49.21 -50.02 -13.14
CA LEU A 8 50.07 -48.95 -13.70
C LEU A 8 49.27 -47.87 -14.43
N LEU A 9 49.03 -46.76 -13.73
CA LEU A 9 49.13 -45.40 -14.24
C LEU A 9 50.34 -44.83 -13.50
N ASP A 10 51.50 -44.63 -14.14
CA ASP A 10 52.41 -43.55 -13.70
C ASP A 10 53.58 -43.26 -14.66
N ASN A 11 53.95 -41.98 -14.65
CA ASN A 11 55.24 -41.36 -14.98
C ASN A 11 55.77 -41.44 -16.43
N ARG A 12 55.75 -40.33 -17.17
CA ARG A 12 56.64 -39.14 -17.06
C ARG A 12 58.08 -39.40 -17.53
N LEU A 13 58.47 -38.58 -18.50
CA LEU A 13 59.82 -38.09 -18.83
C LEU A 13 60.69 -39.10 -19.59
N LYS A 14 61.23 -38.78 -20.77
CA LYS A 14 62.26 -37.75 -20.98
C LYS A 14 62.41 -37.46 -22.49
N ASN A 15 62.21 -36.22 -22.95
CA ASN A 15 63.29 -35.25 -23.09
C ASN A 15 62.80 -33.90 -23.64
N ARG A 16 63.53 -32.87 -23.26
CA ARG A 16 63.23 -31.44 -23.35
C ARG A 16 63.87 -30.80 -24.59
N ALA A 17 63.34 -29.61 -24.90
CA ALA A 17 64.02 -28.36 -25.28
C ALA A 17 64.51 -28.17 -26.73
N ALA A 18 63.92 -27.15 -27.36
CA ALA A 18 64.54 -26.00 -28.05
C ALA A 18 63.42 -25.32 -28.88
N THR A 19 63.35 -24.03 -29.24
CA THR A 19 63.97 -22.77 -28.87
C THR A 19 63.13 -21.70 -29.62
N VAL A 20 63.03 -20.50 -29.04
CA VAL A 20 62.48 -19.26 -29.59
C VAL A 20 62.97 -18.95 -31.01
N SER A 21 62.12 -18.42 -31.90
CA SER A 21 62.51 -17.33 -32.83
C SER A 21 61.32 -16.69 -33.55
N MET A 22 61.36 -15.35 -33.52
CA MET A 22 60.47 -14.36 -34.10
C MET A 22 60.92 -14.02 -35.55
N THR A 23 59.96 -13.54 -36.34
CA THR A 23 60.03 -12.41 -37.31
C THR A 23 60.57 -12.52 -38.74
N LEU A 24 59.95 -11.64 -39.55
CA LEU A 24 60.29 -10.96 -40.82
C LEU A 24 59.68 -11.53 -42.13
N GLN A 25 58.74 -10.82 -42.81
CA GLN A 25 58.87 -9.58 -43.66
C GLN A 25 59.32 -10.01 -45.09
N GLU A 26 58.77 -9.67 -46.27
CA GLU A 26 58.02 -8.54 -46.87
C GLU A 26 57.77 -8.94 -48.37
N LYS A 27 56.84 -8.44 -49.20
CA LYS A 27 56.77 -7.14 -49.92
C LYS A 27 55.61 -7.23 -50.97
N TYR A 28 54.51 -6.46 -50.87
CA TYR A 28 54.17 -5.16 -51.50
C TYR A 28 53.82 -5.13 -53.01
N SER A 29 52.60 -4.67 -53.32
CA SER A 29 52.34 -3.53 -54.25
C SER A 29 50.95 -2.91 -54.00
N VAL A 30 50.93 -1.59 -53.99
CA VAL A 30 49.85 -0.66 -53.56
C VAL A 30 49.40 0.14 -54.79
N ILE A 31 48.09 0.37 -54.97
CA ILE A 31 47.57 1.64 -55.51
C ILE A 31 46.30 2.04 -54.72
N PHE A 32 46.35 3.27 -54.20
CA PHE A 32 45.36 4.04 -53.45
C PHE A 32 44.39 4.76 -54.41
N ILE A 33 43.10 4.87 -54.07
CA ILE A 33 42.26 6.07 -54.26
C ILE A 33 41.16 6.07 -53.17
N LEU A 34 40.92 7.25 -52.59
CA LEU A 34 40.18 7.54 -51.36
C LEU A 34 38.67 7.81 -51.54
N LEU A 35 37.92 7.46 -50.48
CA LEU A 35 36.78 8.14 -49.83
C LEU A 35 35.51 8.49 -50.63
N VAL A 36 34.37 7.91 -50.21
CA VAL A 36 33.45 8.50 -49.22
C VAL A 36 32.73 7.37 -48.45
N LEU A 37 32.98 7.25 -47.15
CA LEU A 37 32.20 6.42 -46.23
C LEU A 37 31.08 7.29 -45.64
N SER A 38 29.85 7.10 -46.10
CA SER A 38 28.67 7.52 -45.33
C SER A 38 28.49 6.53 -44.18
N SER A 39 28.92 6.94 -42.98
CA SER A 39 28.63 6.26 -41.73
C SER A 39 27.12 6.26 -41.45
N ILE A 40 26.42 5.19 -41.79
CA ILE A 40 25.12 4.91 -41.18
C ILE A 40 25.41 4.29 -39.82
N GLY A 41 25.54 5.15 -38.81
CA GLY A 41 25.46 4.73 -37.42
C GLY A 41 24.06 4.17 -37.18
N VAL A 42 23.94 2.85 -37.09
CA VAL A 42 22.75 2.22 -36.53
C VAL A 42 22.78 2.49 -35.03
N SER A 43 22.25 3.64 -34.63
CA SER A 43 21.87 3.87 -33.24
C SER A 43 20.78 2.87 -32.91
N ALA A 44 21.14 1.81 -32.18
CA ALA A 44 20.17 0.98 -31.49
C ALA A 44 19.43 1.90 -30.51
N ALA A 45 18.25 2.36 -30.91
CA ALA A 45 17.32 3.05 -30.03
C ALA A 45 16.96 2.09 -28.91
N ARG A 46 17.66 2.23 -27.79
CA ARG A 46 17.30 1.59 -26.53
C ARG A 46 15.89 2.09 -26.23
N ALA A 47 14.90 1.23 -26.42
CA ALA A 47 13.54 1.51 -25.99
C ALA A 47 13.62 1.77 -24.49
N GLN A 48 13.64 3.05 -24.12
CA GLN A 48 13.29 3.46 -22.77
C GLN A 48 11.87 2.94 -22.60
N SER A 49 11.72 1.89 -21.80
CA SER A 49 10.45 1.60 -21.16
C SER A 49 10.11 2.84 -20.35
N GLY A 50 9.40 3.78 -20.98
CA GLY A 50 8.87 4.94 -20.28
C GLY A 50 8.09 4.41 -19.09
N ARG A 51 8.41 4.91 -17.89
CA ARG A 51 7.44 4.83 -16.80
C ARG A 51 6.09 5.25 -17.41
N PRO A 52 5.00 4.48 -17.22
CA PRO A 52 3.68 4.97 -17.55
C PRO A 52 3.58 6.39 -16.97
N ALA A 53 3.14 7.35 -17.77
CA ALA A 53 2.84 8.69 -17.27
C ALA A 53 2.02 8.49 -15.98
N ALA A 54 2.47 9.12 -14.88
CA ALA A 54 1.87 8.92 -13.56
C ALA A 54 0.36 9.06 -13.73
N SER A 55 -0.36 7.96 -13.64
CA SER A 55 -1.80 8.04 -13.83
C SER A 55 -2.32 8.81 -12.63
N ASN A 56 -3.22 9.76 -12.89
CA ASN A 56 -3.95 10.46 -11.85
C ASN A 56 -4.93 9.52 -11.11
N ASP A 57 -4.74 8.21 -11.17
CA ASP A 57 -5.64 7.23 -10.57
C ASP A 57 -5.26 6.97 -9.11
N TRP A 58 -6.27 6.66 -8.32
CA TRP A 58 -6.15 6.26 -6.91
C TRP A 58 -6.86 4.92 -6.73
N ALA A 59 -6.43 3.91 -7.48
CA ALA A 59 -7.19 2.67 -7.69
C ALA A 59 -7.25 1.72 -6.47
N GLN A 60 -6.62 2.07 -5.34
CA GLN A 60 -6.48 1.19 -4.19
C GLN A 60 -6.24 1.97 -2.88
N TRP A 61 -6.27 1.26 -1.74
CA TRP A 61 -5.91 1.81 -0.43
C TRP A 61 -4.56 2.51 -0.45
N GLY A 62 -4.54 3.79 -0.05
CA GLY A 62 -3.31 4.59 0.02
C GLY A 62 -2.75 5.04 -1.33
N GLY A 63 -3.51 4.90 -2.42
CA GLY A 63 -3.11 5.38 -3.75
C GLY A 63 -2.19 4.40 -4.50
N PRO A 64 -1.54 4.86 -5.59
CA PRO A 64 -0.76 4.00 -6.49
C PRO A 64 0.28 3.12 -5.79
N ASP A 65 0.94 3.67 -4.76
CA ASP A 65 2.03 3.00 -4.02
C ASP A 65 1.62 2.56 -2.60
N ARG A 66 0.32 2.62 -2.25
CA ARG A 66 -0.23 2.32 -0.91
C ARG A 66 0.46 3.07 0.26
N ASN A 67 0.96 4.27 0.01
CA ASN A 67 1.72 5.09 0.97
C ASN A 67 1.06 6.46 1.25
N PHE A 68 -0.14 6.69 0.73
CA PHE A 68 -0.93 7.93 0.83
C PHE A 68 -0.24 9.16 0.21
N LYS A 69 0.67 8.95 -0.74
CA LYS A 69 1.33 10.01 -1.50
C LYS A 69 0.80 10.03 -2.92
N SER A 70 0.65 11.23 -3.48
CA SER A 70 0.31 11.45 -4.88
C SER A 70 1.42 12.20 -5.59
N ALA A 71 1.59 11.90 -6.89
CA ALA A 71 2.40 12.69 -7.80
C ALA A 71 1.67 13.94 -8.35
N SER A 72 0.41 14.16 -7.92
CA SER A 72 -0.36 15.36 -8.27
C SER A 72 0.43 16.65 -8.01
N THR A 73 0.33 17.59 -8.94
CA THR A 73 0.93 18.93 -8.90
C THR A 73 -0.10 19.99 -9.29
N GLY A 74 0.22 21.26 -9.08
CA GLY A 74 -0.67 22.38 -9.42
C GLY A 74 -1.78 22.58 -8.38
N LEU A 75 -1.53 22.15 -7.14
CA LEU A 75 -2.45 22.37 -6.04
C LEU A 75 -2.35 23.82 -5.56
N ALA A 76 -3.48 24.41 -5.18
CA ALA A 76 -3.52 25.76 -4.61
C ALA A 76 -2.63 25.86 -3.37
N ALA A 77 -1.95 26.99 -3.21
CA ALA A 77 -1.11 27.24 -2.03
C ALA A 77 -1.94 27.52 -0.75
N SER A 78 -3.16 28.01 -0.93
CA SER A 78 -4.17 28.22 0.10
C SER A 78 -5.56 28.24 -0.54
N TRP A 79 -6.59 28.16 0.27
CA TRP A 79 -7.99 28.25 -0.11
C TRP A 79 -8.63 29.52 0.49
N PRO A 80 -9.72 30.05 -0.11
CA PRO A 80 -10.51 31.08 0.55
C PRO A 80 -11.15 30.55 1.85
N PRO A 81 -11.69 31.43 2.72
CA PRO A 81 -12.33 31.00 3.97
C PRO A 81 -13.44 29.96 3.82
N ALA A 82 -14.11 29.94 2.66
CA ALA A 82 -15.13 28.95 2.32
C ALA A 82 -14.58 27.56 1.92
N GLY A 83 -13.25 27.40 1.85
CA GLY A 83 -12.59 26.19 1.41
C GLY A 83 -12.40 26.09 -0.11
N PRO A 84 -11.85 24.97 -0.61
CA PRO A 84 -11.69 24.71 -2.04
C PRO A 84 -13.06 24.62 -2.73
N ARG A 85 -13.06 24.77 -4.07
CA ARG A 85 -14.29 24.74 -4.85
C ARG A 85 -14.95 23.36 -4.77
N LYS A 86 -16.17 23.30 -4.23
CA LYS A 86 -16.97 22.09 -4.21
C LYS A 86 -17.49 21.75 -5.60
N LEU A 87 -17.12 20.59 -6.12
CA LEU A 87 -17.60 20.07 -7.41
C LEU A 87 -18.99 19.47 -7.26
N TRP A 88 -19.17 18.62 -6.26
CA TRP A 88 -20.44 18.03 -5.89
C TRP A 88 -20.37 17.44 -4.47
N SER A 89 -21.52 17.22 -3.86
CA SER A 89 -21.69 16.46 -2.62
C SER A 89 -23.03 15.73 -2.66
N ARG A 90 -23.11 14.57 -2.01
CA ARG A 90 -24.35 13.81 -1.85
C ARG A 90 -24.30 12.89 -0.65
N ASP A 91 -25.48 12.48 -0.21
CA ASP A 91 -25.64 11.38 0.71
C ASP A 91 -25.20 10.06 0.05
N LEU A 92 -24.63 9.18 0.86
CA LEU A 92 -24.18 7.85 0.48
C LEU A 92 -24.80 6.80 1.40
N GLY A 93 -24.49 6.88 2.70
CA GLY A 93 -24.87 5.89 3.69
C GLY A 93 -23.71 5.54 4.61
N GLU A 94 -24.00 4.72 5.61
CA GLU A 94 -23.09 4.32 6.67
C GLU A 94 -21.81 3.66 6.13
N GLY A 95 -20.64 4.02 6.67
CA GLY A 95 -19.40 3.30 6.42
C GLY A 95 -18.14 4.17 6.46
N PHE A 96 -16.99 3.49 6.37
CA PHE A 96 -15.65 4.08 6.42
C PHE A 96 -14.75 3.64 5.25
N SER A 97 -15.36 2.98 4.26
CA SER A 97 -14.68 2.50 3.05
C SER A 97 -14.04 3.67 2.30
N GLY A 98 -12.74 3.56 2.00
CA GLY A 98 -12.03 4.53 1.18
C GLY A 98 -12.55 4.57 -0.26
N ILE A 99 -12.15 5.62 -0.99
CA ILE A 99 -12.66 5.90 -2.34
C ILE A 99 -11.57 5.58 -3.35
N ALA A 100 -11.73 4.49 -4.09
CA ALA A 100 -10.85 4.20 -5.22
C ALA A 100 -11.28 4.99 -6.46
N VAL A 101 -10.31 5.52 -7.21
CA VAL A 101 -10.54 6.34 -8.41
C VAL A 101 -9.80 5.74 -9.59
N GLN A 102 -10.50 5.46 -10.68
CA GLN A 102 -9.87 5.08 -11.95
C GLN A 102 -10.77 5.43 -13.14
N GLY A 103 -10.18 6.03 -14.18
CA GLY A 103 -10.86 6.21 -15.47
C GLY A 103 -12.18 6.98 -15.38
N GLY A 104 -12.23 8.04 -14.55
CA GLY A 104 -13.42 8.87 -14.36
C GLY A 104 -14.53 8.22 -13.53
N ARG A 105 -14.24 7.10 -12.84
CA ARG A 105 -15.16 6.42 -11.92
C ARG A 105 -14.60 6.41 -10.50
N LEU A 106 -15.51 6.49 -9.53
CA LEU A 106 -15.22 6.26 -8.12
C LEU A 106 -15.81 4.93 -7.69
N PHE A 107 -15.10 4.20 -6.85
CA PHE A 107 -15.56 2.95 -6.25
C PHE A 107 -15.40 3.02 -4.73
N THR A 108 -16.47 2.76 -4.01
CA THR A 108 -16.49 2.76 -2.53
C THR A 108 -17.55 1.77 -2.06
N MET A 109 -17.67 1.58 -0.75
CA MET A 109 -18.74 0.79 -0.15
C MET A 109 -19.52 1.58 0.89
N TYR A 110 -20.78 1.21 1.10
CA TYR A 110 -21.60 1.70 2.20
C TYR A 110 -22.59 0.63 2.66
N ARG A 111 -23.22 0.85 3.82
CA ARG A 111 -24.22 -0.06 4.39
C ARG A 111 -25.63 0.49 4.25
N ARG A 112 -26.56 -0.39 3.87
CA ARG A 112 -28.00 -0.12 3.72
C ARG A 112 -28.79 -1.23 4.41
N GLY A 113 -29.27 -0.97 5.61
CA GLY A 113 -29.92 -1.99 6.44
C GLY A 113 -28.93 -3.12 6.78
N GLU A 114 -29.31 -4.36 6.46
CA GLU A 114 -28.45 -5.53 6.65
C GLU A 114 -27.52 -5.84 5.46
N GLN A 115 -27.55 -4.99 4.42
CA GLN A 115 -26.75 -5.18 3.22
C GLN A 115 -25.52 -4.27 3.20
N ASP A 116 -24.41 -4.83 2.74
CA ASP A 116 -23.29 -4.04 2.25
C ASP A 116 -23.49 -3.78 0.75
N VAL A 117 -23.10 -2.59 0.30
CA VAL A 117 -23.26 -2.15 -1.10
C VAL A 117 -21.92 -1.70 -1.62
N VAL A 118 -21.44 -2.32 -2.70
CA VAL A 118 -20.36 -1.80 -3.53
C VAL A 118 -20.99 -0.87 -4.58
N ILE A 119 -20.47 0.33 -4.72
CA ILE A 119 -21.04 1.35 -5.60
C ILE A 119 -19.98 1.93 -6.53
N ALA A 120 -20.35 2.15 -7.79
CA ALA A 120 -19.61 2.99 -8.71
C ALA A 120 -20.33 4.32 -8.96
N LEU A 121 -19.57 5.41 -8.92
CA LEU A 121 -20.05 6.77 -9.21
C LEU A 121 -19.29 7.38 -10.39
N ALA A 122 -19.95 8.23 -11.16
CA ALA A 122 -19.28 9.09 -12.13
C ALA A 122 -18.48 10.17 -11.38
N ALA A 123 -17.17 10.18 -11.52
CA ALA A 123 -16.27 11.05 -10.75
C ALA A 123 -16.55 12.55 -10.93
N ALA A 124 -17.02 12.94 -12.13
CA ALA A 124 -17.35 14.33 -12.45
C ALA A 124 -18.65 14.83 -11.81
N THR A 125 -19.58 13.95 -11.43
CA THR A 125 -20.94 14.36 -11.03
C THR A 125 -21.44 13.73 -9.72
N GLY A 126 -20.77 12.69 -9.21
CA GLY A 126 -21.24 11.91 -8.06
C GLY A 126 -22.48 11.05 -8.35
N LYS A 127 -22.97 11.01 -9.59
CA LYS A 127 -24.13 10.18 -9.97
C LYS A 127 -23.76 8.69 -9.93
N THR A 128 -24.68 7.89 -9.41
CA THR A 128 -24.54 6.43 -9.41
C THR A 128 -24.49 5.90 -10.83
N LEU A 129 -23.49 5.09 -11.13
CA LEU A 129 -23.36 4.33 -12.38
C LEU A 129 -23.95 2.93 -12.21
N TRP A 130 -23.60 2.27 -11.11
CA TRP A 130 -24.16 0.98 -10.70
C TRP A 130 -23.99 0.78 -9.19
N GLU A 131 -24.80 -0.12 -8.65
CA GLU A 131 -24.67 -0.65 -7.28
C GLU A 131 -24.76 -2.17 -7.31
N TYR A 132 -23.97 -2.81 -6.44
CA TYR A 132 -24.06 -4.23 -6.14
C TYR A 132 -24.27 -4.37 -4.63
N GLY A 133 -25.49 -4.71 -4.24
CA GLY A 133 -25.85 -4.98 -2.84
C GLY A 133 -25.85 -6.47 -2.54
N TYR A 134 -25.38 -6.85 -1.35
CA TYR A 134 -25.40 -8.23 -0.88
C TYR A 134 -25.71 -8.31 0.62
N ASP A 135 -26.34 -9.40 1.03
CA ASP A 135 -26.68 -9.62 2.42
C ASP A 135 -25.44 -9.86 3.27
N ALA A 136 -25.31 -9.08 4.34
CA ALA A 136 -24.20 -9.11 5.26
C ALA A 136 -24.69 -8.86 6.70
N PRO A 137 -25.61 -9.68 7.24
CA PRO A 137 -26.10 -9.50 8.60
C PRO A 137 -24.96 -9.67 9.61
N PHE A 138 -24.98 -8.87 10.67
CA PHE A 138 -24.03 -9.03 11.77
C PHE A 138 -24.56 -10.05 12.76
N SER A 139 -23.73 -11.03 13.09
CA SER A 139 -23.98 -11.91 14.23
C SER A 139 -23.64 -11.20 15.55
N LYS A 140 -23.95 -11.85 16.68
CA LYS A 140 -23.72 -11.29 18.03
C LYS A 140 -22.24 -11.07 18.37
N GLU A 141 -21.32 -11.64 17.59
CA GLU A 141 -19.87 -11.48 17.78
C GLU A 141 -19.36 -10.10 17.31
N TYR A 142 -20.16 -9.34 16.56
CA TYR A 142 -19.76 -8.02 16.04
C TYR A 142 -20.17 -6.88 17.00
N ASP A 143 -19.24 -5.97 17.28
CA ASP A 143 -19.50 -4.68 17.91
C ASP A 143 -19.26 -3.55 16.90
N MET A 144 -20.38 -3.00 16.44
CA MET A 144 -20.45 -1.96 15.43
C MET A 144 -20.89 -0.60 16.01
N SER A 145 -20.75 -0.42 17.34
CA SER A 145 -21.14 0.80 18.05
C SER A 145 -20.49 2.08 17.49
N ASN A 146 -19.26 1.96 16.97
CA ASN A 146 -18.52 3.06 16.34
C ASN A 146 -18.79 3.24 14.84
N GLY A 147 -19.77 2.51 14.30
CA GLY A 147 -20.22 2.60 12.91
C GLY A 147 -20.09 1.25 12.18
N PRO A 148 -21.11 0.80 11.45
CA PRO A 148 -21.26 -0.57 10.97
C PRO A 148 -20.43 -0.94 9.73
N GLY A 149 -19.42 -0.14 9.37
CA GLY A 149 -18.69 -0.34 8.13
C GLY A 149 -19.59 -0.21 6.88
N PRO A 150 -19.13 -0.69 5.71
CA PRO A 150 -17.86 -1.38 5.46
C PRO A 150 -16.64 -0.48 5.70
N HIS A 151 -15.49 -1.10 5.96
CA HIS A 151 -14.24 -0.40 6.33
C HIS A 151 -13.16 -0.47 5.26
N ALA A 152 -13.04 -1.59 4.55
CA ALA A 152 -12.01 -1.77 3.54
C ALA A 152 -12.24 -0.87 2.32
N THR A 153 -11.15 -0.49 1.64
CA THR A 153 -11.21 0.22 0.35
C THR A 153 -11.25 -0.80 -0.78
N PRO A 154 -12.15 -0.65 -1.77
CA PRO A 154 -12.12 -1.46 -2.97
C PRO A 154 -10.78 -1.32 -3.71
N LEU A 155 -10.35 -2.41 -4.35
CA LEU A 155 -9.21 -2.45 -5.25
C LEU A 155 -9.73 -2.50 -6.69
N VAL A 156 -9.27 -1.60 -7.55
CA VAL A 156 -9.54 -1.63 -8.99
C VAL A 156 -8.29 -2.15 -9.71
N ALA A 157 -8.40 -3.30 -10.37
CA ALA A 157 -7.32 -3.87 -11.16
C ALA A 157 -7.83 -4.32 -12.53
N GLY A 158 -7.33 -3.67 -13.59
CA GLY A 158 -7.83 -3.87 -14.95
C GLY A 158 -9.33 -3.56 -15.05
N GLU A 159 -10.11 -4.52 -15.54
CA GLU A 159 -11.58 -4.39 -15.69
C GLU A 159 -12.37 -4.94 -14.49
N MET A 160 -11.71 -5.12 -13.35
CA MET A 160 -12.30 -5.74 -12.16
C MET A 160 -12.22 -4.83 -10.93
N VAL A 161 -13.23 -4.93 -10.07
CA VAL A 161 -13.29 -4.30 -8.76
C VAL A 161 -13.37 -5.39 -7.71
N PHE A 162 -12.42 -5.41 -6.77
CA PHE A 162 -12.36 -6.34 -5.66
C PHE A 162 -12.75 -5.63 -4.38
N ALA A 163 -13.75 -6.13 -3.67
CA ALA A 163 -14.30 -5.49 -2.48
C ALA A 163 -14.59 -6.52 -1.40
N VAL A 164 -14.32 -6.18 -0.14
CA VAL A 164 -14.58 -7.03 1.02
C VAL A 164 -15.33 -6.26 2.10
N GLY A 165 -16.46 -6.80 2.52
CA GLY A 165 -17.29 -6.24 3.58
C GLY A 165 -16.79 -6.58 4.98
N ALA A 166 -17.39 -5.96 6.01
CA ALA A 166 -17.04 -6.21 7.40
C ALA A 166 -17.25 -7.68 7.81
N THR A 167 -18.17 -8.38 7.15
CA THR A 167 -18.49 -9.81 7.37
C THR A 167 -17.58 -10.78 6.63
N GLY A 168 -16.49 -10.31 6.00
CA GLY A 168 -15.51 -11.18 5.34
C GLY A 168 -15.97 -11.77 4.01
N LYS A 169 -17.03 -11.22 3.40
CA LYS A 169 -17.45 -11.58 2.04
C LYS A 169 -16.64 -10.78 1.01
N LEU A 170 -15.82 -11.49 0.25
CA LEU A 170 -14.98 -10.96 -0.82
C LEU A 170 -15.70 -11.13 -2.16
N HIS A 171 -15.79 -10.05 -2.93
CA HIS A 171 -16.42 -10.04 -4.24
C HIS A 171 -15.47 -9.51 -5.30
N CYS A 172 -15.50 -10.11 -6.49
CA CYS A 172 -14.98 -9.56 -7.73
C CYS A 172 -16.14 -9.16 -8.62
N LEU A 173 -16.16 -7.90 -9.05
CA LEU A 173 -17.19 -7.31 -9.88
C LEU A 173 -16.58 -6.80 -11.19
N ASP A 174 -17.37 -6.86 -12.25
CA ASP A 174 -17.08 -6.14 -13.49
C ASP A 174 -17.07 -4.63 -13.23
N LYS A 175 -15.96 -3.95 -13.57
CA LYS A 175 -15.77 -2.52 -13.32
C LYS A 175 -16.81 -1.65 -14.04
N ALA A 176 -17.21 -2.06 -15.24
CA ALA A 176 -18.10 -1.28 -16.09
C ALA A 176 -19.56 -1.39 -15.63
N THR A 177 -20.01 -2.60 -15.26
CA THR A 177 -21.43 -2.90 -15.02
C THR A 177 -21.78 -3.24 -13.57
N GLY A 178 -20.80 -3.51 -12.71
CA GLY A 178 -21.03 -3.96 -11.32
C GLY A 178 -21.53 -5.40 -11.21
N ARG A 179 -21.52 -6.17 -12.31
CA ARG A 179 -21.97 -7.57 -12.30
C ARG A 179 -20.94 -8.40 -11.54
N MET A 180 -21.39 -9.22 -10.59
CA MET A 180 -20.52 -10.16 -9.90
C MET A 180 -19.91 -11.17 -10.89
N ILE A 181 -18.59 -11.30 -10.85
CA ILE A 181 -17.82 -12.29 -11.61
C ILE A 181 -17.62 -13.53 -10.75
N TRP A 182 -17.14 -13.35 -9.52
CA TRP A 182 -17.00 -14.40 -8.51
C TRP A 182 -17.05 -13.81 -7.10
N SER A 183 -17.24 -14.67 -6.10
CA SER A 183 -17.23 -14.28 -4.68
C SER A 183 -16.77 -15.41 -3.77
N HIS A 184 -16.22 -15.05 -2.61
CA HIS A 184 -15.89 -15.97 -1.52
C HIS A 184 -16.41 -15.44 -0.19
N ASP A 185 -17.00 -16.31 0.62
CA ASP A 185 -17.21 -16.09 2.05
C ASP A 185 -15.96 -16.58 2.80
N LEU A 186 -15.06 -15.67 3.14
CA LEU A 186 -13.74 -16.01 3.67
C LEU A 186 -13.82 -16.75 5.02
N ILE A 187 -14.85 -16.47 5.81
CA ILE A 187 -15.08 -17.12 7.10
C ILE A 187 -15.62 -18.52 6.89
N LYS A 188 -16.68 -18.67 6.09
CA LYS A 188 -17.35 -19.95 5.87
C LYS A 188 -16.51 -20.93 5.06
N GLU A 189 -15.81 -20.46 4.04
CA GLU A 189 -15.06 -21.32 3.11
C GLU A 189 -13.67 -21.70 3.63
N TYR A 190 -13.02 -20.79 4.36
CA TYR A 190 -11.59 -20.95 4.72
C TYR A 190 -11.31 -20.84 6.22
N GLY A 191 -12.34 -20.77 7.06
CA GLY A 191 -12.15 -20.63 8.51
C GLY A 191 -11.55 -19.27 8.91
N GLY A 192 -11.87 -18.23 8.13
CA GLY A 192 -11.45 -16.85 8.35
C GLY A 192 -11.66 -16.35 9.78
N THR A 193 -10.80 -15.43 10.24
CA THR A 193 -10.89 -14.88 11.60
C THR A 193 -12.14 -14.01 11.74
N VAL A 194 -13.05 -14.35 12.65
CA VAL A 194 -14.15 -13.46 13.05
C VAL A 194 -13.59 -12.38 13.98
N ARG A 195 -13.64 -11.12 13.54
CA ARG A 195 -13.18 -9.96 14.32
C ARG A 195 -14.39 -9.19 14.83
N VAL A 196 -14.30 -8.73 16.08
CA VAL A 196 -15.36 -7.95 16.73
C VAL A 196 -15.74 -6.70 15.92
N ASN A 197 -14.78 -6.01 15.30
CA ASN A 197 -15.04 -4.85 14.44
C ASN A 197 -15.03 -5.19 12.93
N GLY A 198 -15.17 -6.47 12.59
CA GLY A 198 -15.16 -6.96 11.21
C GLY A 198 -13.85 -6.79 10.46
N TYR A 199 -13.89 -7.14 9.18
CA TYR A 199 -12.78 -6.97 8.24
C TYR A 199 -12.63 -5.51 7.82
N SER A 200 -11.37 -5.05 7.77
CA SER A 200 -10.99 -3.70 7.34
C SER A 200 -9.76 -3.66 6.45
N CYS A 201 -9.00 -4.77 6.36
CA CYS A 201 -7.87 -4.88 5.47
C CYS A 201 -8.34 -4.88 3.99
N SER A 202 -7.70 -4.05 3.17
CA SER A 202 -8.06 -3.86 1.76
C SER A 202 -7.26 -4.82 0.87
N PRO A 203 -7.89 -5.45 -0.16
CA PRO A 203 -7.20 -6.37 -1.07
C PRO A 203 -5.95 -5.77 -1.72
N LEU A 204 -5.00 -6.61 -2.13
CA LEU A 204 -3.77 -6.21 -2.83
C LEU A 204 -3.67 -6.92 -4.18
N ALA A 205 -3.49 -6.20 -5.29
CA ALA A 205 -3.16 -6.84 -6.57
C ALA A 205 -1.66 -7.19 -6.62
N TYR A 206 -1.33 -8.41 -7.02
CA TYR A 206 0.03 -8.81 -7.34
C TYR A 206 0.06 -9.66 -8.60
N LYS A 207 0.62 -9.13 -9.70
CA LYS A 207 0.60 -9.79 -11.02
C LYS A 207 -0.83 -10.19 -11.40
N ASN A 208 -1.11 -11.48 -11.52
CA ASN A 208 -2.43 -12.02 -11.89
C ASN A 208 -3.30 -12.39 -10.68
N THR A 209 -2.82 -12.18 -9.44
CA THR A 209 -3.56 -12.53 -8.24
C THR A 209 -4.06 -11.30 -7.50
N ILE A 210 -5.09 -11.48 -6.69
CA ILE A 210 -5.37 -10.63 -5.54
C ILE A 210 -4.95 -11.37 -4.29
N ILE A 211 -4.33 -10.66 -3.35
CA ILE A 211 -3.91 -11.18 -2.06
C ILE A 211 -4.83 -10.57 -1.00
N MET A 212 -5.34 -11.43 -0.12
CA MET A 212 -6.21 -11.07 0.98
C MET A 212 -5.67 -11.64 2.30
N MET A 213 -5.77 -10.85 3.37
CA MET A 213 -5.56 -11.32 4.72
C MET A 213 -6.87 -11.90 5.24
N VAL A 214 -6.93 -13.22 5.40
CA VAL A 214 -8.13 -13.96 5.83
C VAL A 214 -8.01 -14.28 7.32
N GLY A 215 -6.83 -14.70 7.75
CA GLY A 215 -6.57 -15.16 9.12
C GLY A 215 -7.24 -16.50 9.41
N GLY A 216 -6.52 -17.43 10.00
CA GLY A 216 -7.01 -18.79 10.20
C GLY A 216 -5.92 -19.80 9.88
N ALA A 217 -6.02 -21.00 10.47
CA ALA A 217 -5.01 -22.03 10.31
C ALA A 217 -4.90 -22.46 8.83
N GLY A 218 -3.67 -22.43 8.29
CA GLY A 218 -3.32 -22.72 6.90
C GLY A 218 -3.73 -21.65 5.88
N HIS A 219 -4.52 -20.65 6.29
CA HIS A 219 -5.18 -19.69 5.38
C HIS A 219 -4.97 -18.25 5.82
N ALA A 220 -3.97 -17.96 6.65
CA ALA A 220 -3.80 -16.63 7.20
C ALA A 220 -3.68 -15.54 6.13
N LEU A 221 -2.93 -15.84 5.07
CA LEU A 221 -2.90 -15.08 3.82
C LEU A 221 -3.24 -16.00 2.67
N MET A 222 -3.98 -15.45 1.70
CA MET A 222 -4.40 -16.19 0.51
C MET A 222 -4.24 -15.33 -0.73
N ALA A 223 -3.81 -15.95 -1.83
CA ALA A 223 -3.90 -15.37 -3.16
C ALA A 223 -4.96 -16.10 -3.98
N PHE A 224 -5.78 -15.31 -4.66
CA PHE A 224 -6.81 -15.78 -5.58
C PHE A 224 -6.47 -15.28 -6.98
N ASP A 225 -6.68 -16.10 -8.00
CA ASP A 225 -6.60 -15.66 -9.38
C ASP A 225 -7.63 -14.56 -9.64
N GLN A 226 -7.19 -13.44 -10.20
CA GLN A 226 -8.04 -12.26 -10.37
C GLN A 226 -9.31 -12.55 -11.18
N LYS A 227 -9.23 -13.40 -12.21
CA LYS A 227 -10.33 -13.62 -13.17
C LYS A 227 -11.31 -14.68 -12.69
N THR A 228 -10.79 -15.74 -12.07
CA THR A 228 -11.57 -16.94 -11.75
C THR A 228 -11.95 -17.05 -10.28
N GLY A 229 -11.25 -16.34 -9.39
CA GLY A 229 -11.38 -16.49 -7.94
C GLY A 229 -10.73 -17.77 -7.40
N SER A 230 -10.12 -18.60 -8.25
CA SER A 230 -9.50 -19.83 -7.77
C SER A 230 -8.32 -19.54 -6.85
N VAL A 231 -8.20 -20.28 -5.74
CA VAL A 231 -7.06 -20.15 -4.82
C VAL A 231 -5.78 -20.56 -5.54
N VAL A 232 -4.80 -19.65 -5.59
CA VAL A 232 -3.46 -19.89 -6.14
C VAL A 232 -2.53 -20.37 -5.04
N TRP A 233 -2.60 -19.76 -3.87
CA TRP A 233 -1.93 -20.25 -2.66
C TRP A 233 -2.68 -19.79 -1.41
N ALA A 234 -2.56 -20.58 -0.35
CA ALA A 234 -3.05 -20.28 1.00
C ALA A 234 -2.00 -20.79 1.98
N LYS A 235 -1.50 -19.92 2.86
CA LYS A 235 -0.40 -20.27 3.78
C LYS A 235 -0.50 -19.54 5.11
N ASN A 236 0.25 -20.09 6.06
CA ASN A 236 0.50 -19.58 7.40
C ASN A 236 -0.73 -19.65 8.32
N ASP A 237 -0.49 -19.58 9.63
CA ASP A 237 -1.50 -19.83 10.67
C ASP A 237 -1.82 -18.58 11.50
N PHE A 238 -1.38 -17.40 11.06
CA PHE A 238 -1.62 -16.15 11.76
C PHE A 238 -3.11 -15.80 11.86
N LYS A 239 -3.51 -15.23 12.99
CA LYS A 239 -4.80 -14.56 13.11
C LYS A 239 -4.77 -13.22 12.38
N ASN A 240 -5.91 -12.85 11.78
CA ASN A 240 -6.02 -11.62 11.01
C ASN A 240 -5.85 -10.36 11.89
N SER A 241 -5.44 -9.25 11.29
CA SER A 241 -5.52 -7.90 11.85
C SER A 241 -6.25 -6.93 10.89
N THR A 242 -6.31 -5.66 11.24
CA THR A 242 -7.12 -4.64 10.55
C THR A 242 -6.31 -3.86 9.50
N SER A 243 -4.98 -3.84 9.62
CA SER A 243 -4.09 -3.11 8.71
C SER A 243 -4.05 -3.74 7.31
N SER A 244 -4.11 -2.88 6.30
CA SER A 244 -3.95 -3.29 4.90
C SER A 244 -2.48 -3.56 4.57
N PRO A 245 -2.15 -4.64 3.83
CA PRO A 245 -0.78 -5.01 3.53
C PRO A 245 -0.16 -4.09 2.46
N ILE A 246 1.18 -4.05 2.40
CA ILE A 246 1.94 -3.30 1.38
C ILE A 246 2.93 -4.21 0.66
N LEU A 247 3.31 -3.84 -0.55
CA LEU A 247 4.47 -4.42 -1.23
C LEU A 247 5.69 -3.54 -0.96
N ILE A 248 6.82 -4.17 -0.63
CA ILE A 248 8.11 -3.52 -0.48
C ILE A 248 9.13 -4.19 -1.39
N ASN A 249 10.20 -3.47 -1.73
CA ASN A 249 11.35 -4.03 -2.39
C ASN A 249 12.54 -4.02 -1.43
N VAL A 250 13.04 -5.21 -1.07
CA VAL A 250 14.21 -5.37 -0.21
C VAL A 250 15.36 -5.87 -1.08
N ASP A 251 16.29 -4.97 -1.43
CA ASP A 251 17.49 -5.26 -2.20
C ASP A 251 17.21 -6.07 -3.49
N GLY A 252 16.14 -5.70 -4.21
CA GLY A 252 15.72 -6.34 -5.46
C GLY A 252 14.65 -7.42 -5.31
N GLN A 253 14.33 -7.87 -4.09
CA GLN A 253 13.26 -8.85 -3.84
C GLN A 253 11.96 -8.15 -3.45
N GLU A 254 10.89 -8.38 -4.21
CA GLU A 254 9.53 -7.98 -3.81
C GLU A 254 9.06 -8.84 -2.63
N GLN A 255 8.56 -8.18 -1.59
CA GLN A 255 8.00 -8.83 -0.40
C GLN A 255 6.67 -8.17 -0.04
N LEU A 256 5.67 -8.98 0.32
CA LEU A 256 4.45 -8.52 0.93
C LEU A 256 4.68 -8.35 2.43
N VAL A 257 4.43 -7.16 2.94
CA VAL A 257 4.42 -6.89 4.39
C VAL A 257 2.98 -6.85 4.88
N ALA A 258 2.67 -7.67 5.88
CA ALA A 258 1.35 -7.72 6.48
C ALA A 258 1.46 -7.64 8.01
N PHE A 259 0.60 -6.82 8.61
CA PHE A 259 0.41 -6.80 10.04
C PHE A 259 -0.62 -7.86 10.43
N MET A 260 -0.17 -8.86 11.17
CA MET A 260 -1.03 -9.90 11.72
C MET A 260 -1.37 -9.58 13.19
N PHE A 261 -2.08 -10.49 13.87
CA PHE A 261 -2.57 -10.25 15.22
C PHE A 261 -1.49 -9.83 16.23
N GLY A 262 -0.35 -10.53 16.28
CA GLY A 262 0.72 -10.29 17.25
C GLY A 262 2.08 -9.98 16.63
N GLU A 263 2.15 -9.86 15.31
CA GLU A 263 3.42 -9.76 14.59
C GLU A 263 3.24 -9.06 13.25
N ILE A 264 4.36 -8.56 12.73
CA ILE A 264 4.49 -8.14 11.35
C ILE A 264 5.31 -9.19 10.59
N VAL A 265 4.90 -9.49 9.37
CA VAL A 265 5.52 -10.54 8.56
C VAL A 265 5.91 -10.01 7.20
N GLY A 266 6.99 -10.58 6.65
CA GLY A 266 7.35 -10.47 5.25
C GLY A 266 7.13 -11.80 4.54
N ILE A 267 6.37 -11.77 3.46
CA ILE A 267 5.93 -12.94 2.69
C ILE A 267 6.39 -12.79 1.24
N ASN A 268 6.74 -13.89 0.60
CA ASN A 268 6.87 -13.92 -0.86
C ASN A 268 5.47 -13.81 -1.50
N PRO A 269 5.13 -12.71 -2.20
CA PRO A 269 3.78 -12.51 -2.74
C PRO A 269 3.39 -13.52 -3.84
N GLY A 270 4.37 -14.18 -4.47
CA GLY A 270 4.14 -15.18 -5.50
C GLY A 270 3.80 -16.57 -4.96
N SER A 271 4.34 -16.95 -3.81
CA SER A 271 4.20 -18.31 -3.25
C SER A 271 3.52 -18.40 -1.88
N GLY A 272 3.39 -17.27 -1.18
CA GLY A 272 2.90 -17.21 0.20
C GLY A 272 3.93 -17.63 1.25
N ASP A 273 5.19 -17.89 0.86
CA ASP A 273 6.24 -18.34 1.78
C ASP A 273 6.64 -17.24 2.76
N LEU A 274 6.74 -17.59 4.04
CA LEU A 274 7.26 -16.72 5.08
C LEU A 274 8.75 -16.46 4.87
N LEU A 275 9.12 -15.19 4.70
CA LEU A 275 10.51 -14.74 4.55
C LEU A 275 11.10 -14.30 5.89
N TRP A 276 10.27 -13.67 6.73
CA TRP A 276 10.62 -13.23 8.08
C TRP A 276 9.35 -12.88 8.87
N SER A 277 9.46 -12.90 10.20
CA SER A 277 8.46 -12.35 11.12
C SER A 277 9.13 -11.57 12.24
N HIS A 278 8.39 -10.64 12.84
CA HIS A 278 8.83 -9.87 13.99
C HIS A 278 7.64 -9.56 14.91
N ALA A 279 7.78 -9.85 16.20
CA ALA A 279 6.71 -9.61 17.17
C ALA A 279 6.33 -8.12 17.26
N HIS A 280 5.04 -7.86 17.33
CA HIS A 280 4.42 -6.55 17.55
C HIS A 280 3.04 -6.75 18.18
N GLU A 281 3.04 -6.95 19.49
CA GLU A 281 1.84 -7.24 20.27
C GLU A 281 1.10 -5.95 20.68
N THR A 282 -0.22 -6.08 20.82
CA THR A 282 -1.13 -5.07 21.36
C THR A 282 -2.13 -5.75 22.28
N ASP A 283 -2.79 -5.00 23.15
CA ASP A 283 -3.74 -5.57 24.13
C ASP A 283 -4.88 -6.39 23.47
N PHE A 284 -5.23 -6.09 22.21
CA PHE A 284 -6.37 -6.70 21.50
C PHE A 284 -6.00 -7.29 20.13
N GLY A 285 -4.71 -7.39 19.81
CA GLY A 285 -4.23 -7.77 18.48
C GLY A 285 -4.79 -6.87 17.36
N LEU A 286 -4.90 -5.57 17.65
CA LEU A 286 -5.40 -4.52 16.76
C LEU A 286 -4.22 -3.68 16.26
N ASN A 287 -3.63 -4.16 15.17
CA ASN A 287 -2.63 -3.44 14.38
C ASN A 287 -3.35 -2.85 13.17
N THR A 288 -3.79 -1.59 13.27
CA THR A 288 -4.69 -0.98 12.27
C THR A 288 -3.97 -0.10 11.25
N SER A 289 -2.90 0.57 11.67
CA SER A 289 -2.18 1.51 10.80
C SER A 289 -1.32 0.76 9.79
N THR A 290 -1.31 1.22 8.53
CA THR A 290 -0.46 0.63 7.48
C THR A 290 1.02 0.92 7.77
N PRO A 291 1.92 -0.09 7.68
CA PRO A 291 3.35 0.13 7.82
C PRO A 291 3.88 1.12 6.77
N VAL A 292 4.98 1.80 7.08
CA VAL A 292 5.59 2.79 6.18
C VAL A 292 6.98 2.33 5.78
N TRP A 293 7.14 2.02 4.50
CA TRP A 293 8.41 1.66 3.90
C TRP A 293 9.17 2.89 3.37
N GLY A 294 10.49 2.86 3.41
CA GLY A 294 11.32 3.82 2.70
C GLY A 294 12.49 3.16 1.97
N ASP A 295 12.99 3.85 0.95
CA ASP A 295 14.04 3.36 0.04
C ASP A 295 15.40 3.09 0.71
N ASP A 296 15.56 3.54 1.96
CA ASP A 296 16.70 3.21 2.81
C ASP A 296 16.49 1.90 3.59
N ASN A 297 15.58 1.05 3.15
CA ASN A 297 15.13 -0.19 3.75
C ASN A 297 14.70 -0.10 5.23
N LEU A 298 14.16 1.05 5.64
CA LEU A 298 13.55 1.20 6.96
C LEU A 298 12.04 1.00 6.85
N LEU A 299 11.53 0.04 7.63
CA LEU A 299 10.12 -0.21 7.83
C LEU A 299 9.69 0.38 9.17
N PHE A 300 8.98 1.50 9.14
CA PHE A 300 8.31 2.05 10.32
C PHE A 300 6.95 1.39 10.51
N MET A 301 6.61 1.16 11.77
CA MET A 301 5.29 0.65 12.13
C MET A 301 4.87 1.14 13.51
N SER A 302 3.56 1.34 13.69
CA SER A 302 3.00 1.77 14.96
C SER A 302 1.59 1.24 15.16
N SER A 303 1.29 0.92 16.41
CA SER A 303 -0.04 0.55 16.86
C SER A 303 -0.40 1.27 18.16
N GLY A 304 -1.70 1.51 18.31
CA GLY A 304 -2.32 1.85 19.57
C GLY A 304 -2.29 0.69 20.57
N TYR A 305 -3.16 0.75 21.58
CA TYR A 305 -3.41 -0.37 22.51
C TYR A 305 -2.12 -0.95 23.11
N ASN A 306 -1.29 -0.05 23.63
CA ASN A 306 0.03 -0.34 24.21
C ASN A 306 1.09 -0.95 23.25
N GLY A 307 0.84 -0.98 21.94
CA GLY A 307 1.75 -1.49 20.92
C GLY A 307 2.99 -0.62 20.67
N GLY A 308 2.84 0.71 20.64
CA GLY A 308 3.97 1.63 20.45
C GLY A 308 4.38 1.81 19.00
N SER A 309 5.61 2.28 18.79
CA SER A 309 6.24 2.43 17.48
C SER A 309 7.60 1.75 17.47
N ARG A 310 7.97 1.21 16.31
CA ARG A 310 9.32 0.70 16.05
C ARG A 310 9.72 0.89 14.60
N VAL A 311 11.02 0.76 14.36
CA VAL A 311 11.59 0.68 13.02
C VAL A 311 12.44 -0.56 12.88
N LEU A 312 12.21 -1.29 11.80
CA LEU A 312 13.03 -2.43 11.39
C LEU A 312 13.89 -2.01 10.18
N LYS A 313 15.19 -2.28 10.24
CA LYS A 313 16.06 -2.30 9.07
C LYS A 313 15.99 -3.69 8.46
N ILE A 314 15.59 -3.76 7.19
CA ILE A 314 15.44 -5.02 6.47
C ILE A 314 16.48 -5.05 5.35
N SER A 315 17.14 -6.17 5.16
CA SER A 315 18.13 -6.32 4.07
C SER A 315 18.23 -7.77 3.62
N ARG A 316 18.91 -8.01 2.52
CA ARG A 316 19.19 -9.35 1.98
C ARG A 316 20.64 -9.74 2.22
N SER A 317 20.86 -11.02 2.52
CA SER A 317 22.18 -11.66 2.51
C SER A 317 22.04 -13.02 1.85
N GLY A 318 22.45 -13.11 0.59
CA GLY A 318 22.11 -14.24 -0.27
C GLY A 318 20.60 -14.45 -0.36
N ASP A 319 20.15 -15.68 -0.05
CA ASP A 319 18.74 -16.05 -0.10
C ASP A 319 17.93 -15.66 1.16
N LYS A 320 18.59 -15.13 2.19
CA LYS A 320 17.97 -14.81 3.48
C LYS A 320 17.62 -13.33 3.59
N THR A 321 16.48 -13.06 4.21
CA THR A 321 16.11 -11.72 4.65
C THR A 321 16.55 -11.53 6.10
N ILE A 322 17.30 -10.47 6.35
CA ILE A 322 17.80 -10.08 7.67
C ILE A 322 16.93 -8.94 8.17
N VAL A 323 16.42 -9.09 9.38
CA VAL A 323 15.60 -8.08 10.06
C VAL A 323 16.31 -7.65 11.33
N LYS A 324 16.57 -6.35 11.47
CA LYS A 324 17.17 -5.77 12.67
C LYS A 324 16.28 -4.65 13.20
N GLU A 325 15.84 -4.76 14.45
CA GLU A 325 15.19 -3.63 15.12
C GLU A 325 16.21 -2.50 15.32
N VAL A 326 15.85 -1.31 14.83
CA VAL A 326 16.66 -0.09 14.99
C VAL A 326 16.34 0.57 16.32
N TRP A 327 15.05 0.68 16.63
CA TRP A 327 14.54 1.19 17.90
C TRP A 327 13.08 0.78 18.11
N PHE A 328 12.65 0.81 19.37
CA PHE A 328 11.26 0.63 19.80
C PHE A 328 10.97 1.53 21.01
N HIS A 329 9.79 2.15 21.05
CA HIS A 329 9.22 2.76 22.26
C HIS A 329 7.73 3.11 22.09
N ARG A 330 7.07 3.48 23.18
CA ARG A 330 5.64 3.85 23.22
C ARG A 330 5.36 5.36 23.15
N LEU A 331 6.33 6.20 22.80
CA LEU A 331 6.15 7.67 22.72
C LEU A 331 5.22 8.11 21.58
N MET A 332 5.18 7.36 20.49
CA MET A 332 4.19 7.46 19.42
C MET A 332 3.40 6.15 19.37
N ARG A 333 2.07 6.26 19.29
CA ARG A 333 1.12 5.15 19.22
C ARG A 333 0.00 5.52 18.26
N VAL A 334 -0.07 4.88 17.11
CA VAL A 334 -1.10 5.19 16.10
C VAL A 334 -2.21 4.15 16.20
N HIS A 335 -3.32 4.54 16.81
CA HIS A 335 -4.50 3.68 17.02
C HIS A 335 -5.12 3.22 15.70
N PHE A 336 -5.41 4.16 14.82
CA PHE A 336 -5.79 3.96 13.42
C PHE A 336 -5.57 5.27 12.66
N GLY A 337 -5.65 5.22 11.33
CA GLY A 337 -5.47 6.37 10.45
C GLY A 337 -4.18 6.28 9.63
N THR A 338 -3.82 7.40 9.02
CA THR A 338 -2.70 7.46 8.08
C THR A 338 -1.36 7.71 8.77
N CYS A 339 -0.32 6.99 8.32
CA CYS A 339 1.08 7.30 8.59
C CYS A 339 1.78 7.62 7.27
N ILE A 340 2.48 8.75 7.16
CA ILE A 340 3.24 9.12 5.94
C ILE A 340 4.68 9.47 6.30
N ARG A 341 5.62 8.96 5.51
CA ARG A 341 7.04 9.37 5.58
C ARG A 341 7.35 10.46 4.56
N VAL A 342 7.92 11.57 5.05
CA VAL A 342 8.51 12.64 4.22
C VAL A 342 9.94 12.88 4.72
N GLY A 343 10.92 12.55 3.87
CA GLY A 343 12.33 12.57 4.26
C GLY A 343 12.61 11.64 5.44
N ASP A 344 13.21 12.19 6.49
CA ASP A 344 13.60 11.46 7.70
C ASP A 344 12.49 11.42 8.77
N TYR A 345 11.31 11.95 8.49
CA TYR A 345 10.22 12.03 9.45
C TYR A 345 9.01 11.21 9.01
N VAL A 346 8.39 10.54 9.97
CA VAL A 346 7.05 9.95 9.85
C VAL A 346 6.07 10.83 10.60
N TYR A 347 4.93 11.10 9.96
CA TYR A 347 3.84 11.91 10.47
C TYR A 347 2.63 11.02 10.70
N ALA A 348 1.93 11.19 11.82
CA ALA A 348 0.68 10.50 12.16
C ALA A 348 -0.03 11.16 13.35
N SER A 349 -1.33 10.93 13.51
CA SER A 349 -2.02 11.20 14.77
C SER A 349 -1.69 10.14 15.81
N SER A 350 -1.05 10.56 16.91
CA SER A 350 -0.56 9.67 17.96
C SER A 350 -1.45 9.74 19.20
N GLY A 351 -2.17 8.66 19.50
CA GLY A 351 -3.02 8.51 20.67
C GLY A 351 -3.91 7.27 20.54
N ASP A 352 -4.51 6.84 21.65
CA ASP A 352 -5.49 5.75 21.71
C ASP A 352 -6.90 6.34 21.79
N PHE A 353 -7.57 6.22 22.94
CA PHE A 353 -8.79 6.92 23.26
C PHE A 353 -8.47 8.33 23.78
N GLY A 354 -9.26 9.33 23.39
CA GLY A 354 -9.03 10.73 23.74
C GLY A 354 -8.10 11.47 22.77
N PRO A 355 -7.39 12.53 23.21
CA PRO A 355 -6.60 13.38 22.33
C PRO A 355 -5.53 12.58 21.56
N ALA A 356 -5.50 12.75 20.24
CA ALA A 356 -4.55 12.11 19.34
C ALA A 356 -3.73 13.17 18.57
N PRO A 357 -2.78 13.86 19.23
CA PRO A 357 -1.98 14.91 18.60
C PRO A 357 -1.29 14.45 17.33
N PHE A 358 -1.29 15.31 16.32
CA PHE A 358 -0.50 15.09 15.12
C PHE A 358 0.98 15.22 15.47
N THR A 359 1.74 14.19 15.16
CA THR A 359 3.09 14.01 15.68
C THR A 359 4.05 13.71 14.54
N ALA A 360 5.21 14.36 14.56
CA ALA A 360 6.34 14.00 13.73
C ALA A 360 7.39 13.25 14.56
N ILE A 361 7.84 12.11 14.05
CA ILE A 361 8.91 11.30 14.65
C ILE A 361 10.02 11.10 13.64
N ASN A 362 11.28 11.24 14.07
CA ASN A 362 12.42 10.93 13.24
C ASN A 362 12.55 9.40 13.10
N VAL A 363 12.46 8.89 11.87
CA VAL A 363 12.40 7.45 11.58
C VAL A 363 13.70 6.72 11.93
N LYS A 364 14.85 7.41 11.92
CA LYS A 364 16.15 6.80 12.19
C LYS A 364 16.44 6.69 13.68
N THR A 365 15.93 7.62 14.48
CA THR A 365 16.30 7.78 15.90
C THR A 365 15.17 7.54 16.89
N GLY A 366 13.91 7.53 16.44
CA GLY A 366 12.73 7.48 17.31
C GLY A 366 12.43 8.80 18.04
N LYS A 367 13.25 9.83 17.88
CA LYS A 367 13.02 11.11 18.57
C LYS A 367 11.79 11.81 18.01
N ILE A 368 10.88 12.19 18.89
CA ILE A 368 9.74 13.06 18.55
C ILE A 368 10.30 14.44 18.20
N ALA A 369 10.01 14.92 17.00
CA ALA A 369 10.39 16.26 16.57
C ALA A 369 9.45 17.29 17.20
N TRP A 370 8.13 17.06 17.08
CA TRP A 370 7.10 17.92 17.62
C TRP A 370 5.76 17.19 17.72
N ARG A 371 4.83 17.81 18.47
CA ARG A 371 3.43 17.38 18.61
C ARG A 371 2.52 18.60 18.49
N ASP A 372 1.57 18.53 17.57
CA ASP A 372 0.52 19.52 17.40
C ASP A 372 -0.79 18.99 18.02
N ARG A 373 -1.42 19.81 18.87
CA ARG A 373 -2.65 19.50 19.60
C ARG A 373 -3.85 20.31 19.10
N SER A 374 -3.71 21.05 18.00
CA SER A 374 -4.70 22.01 17.50
C SER A 374 -5.84 21.39 16.66
N PHE A 375 -5.81 20.07 16.45
CA PHE A 375 -6.88 19.33 15.78
C PHE A 375 -7.01 17.92 16.34
N ALA A 376 -8.18 17.33 16.10
CA ALA A 376 -8.53 15.98 16.53
C ALA A 376 -7.74 14.92 15.74
N ARG A 377 -8.02 13.63 15.96
CA ARG A 377 -7.36 12.57 15.19
C ARG A 377 -7.59 12.79 13.70
N ALA A 378 -6.55 12.65 12.88
CA ALA A 378 -6.62 12.98 11.47
C ALA A 378 -6.12 11.88 10.54
N SER A 379 -6.71 11.86 9.35
CA SER A 379 -6.24 11.11 8.18
C SER A 379 -5.86 12.10 7.08
N PHE A 380 -4.88 11.76 6.25
CA PHE A 380 -4.27 12.73 5.35
C PHE A 380 -3.59 12.08 4.16
N VAL A 381 -3.37 12.86 3.11
CA VAL A 381 -2.56 12.48 1.94
C VAL A 381 -1.50 13.55 1.70
N PHE A 382 -0.39 13.16 1.09
CA PHE A 382 0.70 14.06 0.74
C PHE A 382 0.78 14.23 -0.78
N ALA A 383 0.65 15.46 -1.26
CA ALA A 383 0.72 15.79 -2.68
C ALA A 383 1.28 17.20 -2.84
N ASP A 384 2.05 17.44 -3.90
CA ASP A 384 2.61 18.76 -4.22
C ASP A 384 3.29 19.46 -3.02
N GLY A 385 4.09 18.70 -2.25
CA GLY A 385 4.81 19.20 -1.08
C GLY A 385 3.96 19.47 0.17
N ARG A 386 2.67 19.15 0.15
CA ARG A 386 1.70 19.52 1.19
C ARG A 386 0.91 18.31 1.69
N PHE A 387 0.49 18.39 2.95
CA PHE A 387 -0.54 17.54 3.50
C PHE A 387 -1.93 18.14 3.25
N ILE A 388 -2.84 17.29 2.78
CA ILE A 388 -4.27 17.56 2.77
C ILE A 388 -4.87 16.69 3.89
N ILE A 389 -5.32 17.33 4.95
CA ILE A 389 -5.66 16.70 6.23
C ILE A 389 -7.17 16.79 6.46
N VAL A 390 -7.79 15.68 6.83
CA VAL A 390 -9.15 15.64 7.38
C VAL A 390 -9.06 15.12 8.82
N ASP A 391 -9.53 15.92 9.77
CA ASP A 391 -9.71 15.45 11.15
C ASP A 391 -11.06 14.76 11.35
N GLU A 392 -11.19 13.99 12.44
CA GLU A 392 -12.38 13.18 12.72
C GLU A 392 -13.65 14.01 12.97
N ASP A 393 -13.48 15.29 13.29
CA ASP A 393 -14.56 16.28 13.46
C ASP A 393 -15.01 16.87 12.11
N GLY A 394 -14.33 16.57 11.01
CA GLY A 394 -14.72 16.97 9.67
C GLY A 394 -14.11 18.28 9.17
N HIS A 395 -13.06 18.79 9.82
CA HIS A 395 -12.28 19.90 9.28
C HIS A 395 -11.36 19.41 8.17
N LEU A 396 -11.30 20.17 7.08
CA LEU A 396 -10.32 20.01 6.00
C LEU A 396 -9.23 21.07 6.15
N MET A 397 -7.97 20.66 6.12
CA MET A 397 -6.82 21.54 6.19
C MET A 397 -5.83 21.29 5.06
N LEU A 398 -5.17 22.35 4.63
CA LEU A 398 -3.98 22.31 3.79
C LEU A 398 -2.80 22.75 4.67
N ALA A 399 -1.77 21.92 4.77
CA ALA A 399 -0.63 22.21 5.62
C ALA A 399 0.69 21.77 5.00
N THR A 400 1.75 22.54 5.24
CA THR A 400 3.11 22.20 4.85
C THR A 400 3.88 21.65 6.07
N PRO A 401 4.45 20.43 6.00
CA PRO A 401 5.31 19.94 7.07
C PRO A 401 6.65 20.66 7.12
N THR A 402 7.09 21.00 8.32
CA THR A 402 8.41 21.58 8.60
C THR A 402 9.12 20.79 9.71
N SER A 403 10.40 21.10 9.96
CA SER A 403 11.16 20.50 11.06
C SER A 403 10.64 20.92 12.43
N GLU A 404 9.91 22.04 12.53
CA GLU A 404 9.44 22.64 13.79
C GLU A 404 7.93 22.45 14.03
N GLY A 405 7.16 22.11 12.99
CA GLY A 405 5.71 21.94 13.11
C GLY A 405 5.00 21.75 11.77
N LEU A 406 3.67 21.92 11.79
CA LEU A 406 2.86 22.11 10.60
C LEU A 406 2.59 23.60 10.39
N LYS A 407 2.89 24.10 9.20
CA LYS A 407 2.38 25.39 8.75
C LYS A 407 1.01 25.15 8.13
N ILE A 408 -0.07 25.50 8.82
CA ILE A 408 -1.43 25.40 8.30
C ILE A 408 -1.69 26.59 7.37
N ASP A 409 -1.82 26.32 6.08
CA ASP A 409 -2.07 27.33 5.04
C ASP A 409 -3.57 27.61 4.89
N SER A 410 -4.44 26.64 5.19
CA SER A 410 -5.90 26.79 5.15
C SER A 410 -6.60 25.79 6.06
N ARG A 411 -7.76 26.17 6.61
CA ARG A 411 -8.64 25.32 7.42
C ARG A 411 -10.10 25.70 7.15
N VAL A 412 -10.95 24.69 6.94
CA VAL A 412 -12.38 24.86 6.74
C VAL A 412 -13.15 23.72 7.41
N GLU A 413 -14.30 24.02 8.01
CA GLU A 413 -15.24 23.00 8.46
C GLU A 413 -16.03 22.49 7.25
N LEU A 414 -15.87 21.21 6.90
CA LEU A 414 -16.40 20.66 5.63
C LEU A 414 -17.44 19.57 5.87
N LEU A 415 -17.07 18.56 6.65
CA LEU A 415 -17.89 17.39 6.93
C LEU A 415 -18.58 17.54 8.28
N LYS A 416 -19.74 16.91 8.46
CA LYS A 416 -20.59 17.09 9.66
C LYS A 416 -20.70 15.85 10.51
N ASN A 417 -20.32 14.70 9.98
CA ASN A 417 -20.29 13.44 10.71
C ASN A 417 -18.85 13.00 10.97
N LEU A 418 -18.73 11.97 11.81
CA LEU A 418 -17.45 11.32 12.11
C LEU A 418 -16.68 10.97 10.84
N SER A 419 -15.46 11.50 10.73
CA SER A 419 -14.66 11.48 9.50
C SER A 419 -13.37 10.67 9.67
N TRP A 420 -13.49 9.34 9.68
CA TRP A 420 -12.34 8.42 9.82
C TRP A 420 -11.79 7.88 8.50
N THR A 421 -12.39 8.27 7.37
CA THR A 421 -11.95 7.77 6.06
C THR A 421 -10.78 8.60 5.55
N ALA A 422 -9.71 7.93 5.13
CA ALA A 422 -8.57 8.61 4.54
C ALA A 422 -8.92 9.30 3.20
N PRO A 423 -8.37 10.50 2.93
CA PRO A 423 -8.59 11.19 1.67
C PRO A 423 -8.07 10.40 0.47
N SER A 424 -8.70 10.62 -0.70
CA SER A 424 -8.24 10.08 -1.98
C SER A 424 -8.10 11.23 -2.98
N ILE A 425 -6.99 11.27 -3.73
CA ILE A 425 -6.70 12.36 -4.66
C ILE A 425 -6.40 11.82 -6.06
N ALA A 426 -7.05 12.40 -7.07
CA ALA A 426 -6.87 12.06 -8.47
C ALA A 426 -6.62 13.35 -9.27
N GLY A 427 -5.38 13.56 -9.72
CA GLY A 427 -4.98 14.87 -10.27
C GLY A 427 -5.18 15.95 -9.22
N THR A 428 -5.95 16.99 -9.53
CA THR A 428 -6.30 18.06 -8.59
C THR A 428 -7.62 17.82 -7.85
N THR A 429 -8.34 16.72 -8.14
CA THR A 429 -9.62 16.44 -7.46
C THR A 429 -9.42 15.63 -6.20
N LEU A 430 -9.91 16.16 -5.08
CA LEU A 430 -9.96 15.48 -3.80
C LEU A 430 -11.34 14.85 -3.60
N TYR A 431 -11.36 13.57 -3.26
CA TYR A 431 -12.55 12.84 -2.85
C TYR A 431 -12.44 12.53 -1.36
N LEU A 432 -13.49 12.91 -0.63
CA LEU A 432 -13.61 12.68 0.80
C LEU A 432 -14.96 12.05 1.10
N ARG A 433 -15.04 11.36 2.22
CA ARG A 433 -16.31 11.03 2.83
C ARG A 433 -16.22 11.16 4.34
N ASP A 434 -17.35 11.51 4.94
CA ASP A 434 -17.61 11.16 6.33
C ASP A 434 -18.39 9.85 6.38
N ARG A 435 -18.90 9.51 7.57
CA ARG A 435 -19.70 8.31 7.81
C ARG A 435 -20.93 8.20 6.91
N LYS A 436 -21.47 9.29 6.35
CA LYS A 436 -22.75 9.31 5.61
C LYS A 436 -22.72 10.06 4.27
N THR A 437 -21.76 10.94 4.07
CA THR A 437 -21.69 11.92 2.97
C THR A 437 -20.41 11.72 2.19
N ILE A 438 -20.48 11.83 0.86
CA ILE A 438 -19.31 11.84 -0.03
C ILE A 438 -19.26 13.18 -0.78
N VAL A 439 -18.06 13.74 -0.93
CA VAL A 439 -17.80 15.04 -1.55
C VAL A 439 -16.61 14.98 -2.49
N ALA A 440 -16.70 15.74 -3.59
CA ALA A 440 -15.57 16.04 -4.46
C ALA A 440 -15.26 17.53 -4.44
N LEU A 441 -13.97 17.84 -4.34
CA LEU A 441 -13.43 19.19 -4.26
C LEU A 441 -12.34 19.36 -5.31
N ASP A 442 -12.29 20.53 -5.93
CA ASP A 442 -11.18 20.92 -6.80
C ASP A 442 -10.13 21.68 -6.00
N LEU A 443 -8.92 21.12 -5.97
CA LEU A 443 -7.77 21.68 -5.27
C LEU A 443 -6.84 22.49 -6.18
N GLN A 444 -7.19 22.69 -7.46
CA GLN A 444 -6.33 23.37 -8.42
C GLN A 444 -6.03 24.82 -7.99
N ALA A 445 -4.81 25.28 -8.26
CA ALA A 445 -4.46 26.70 -8.19
C ALA A 445 -5.27 27.50 -9.21
N ASN A 446 -5.91 28.59 -8.77
CA ASN A 446 -6.63 29.50 -9.66
C ASN A 446 -5.71 30.17 -10.68
#